data_AF-A0A936W1I9-F1
#
_entry.id   AF-A0A936W1I9-F1
#
_cell.length_a   1.000
_cell.length_b   1.000
_cell.length_c   1.000
_cell.angle_alpha   90.00
_cell.angle_beta   90.00
_cell.angle_gamma   90.00
#
_symmetry.space_group_name_H-M   'P 1'
#
loop_
_entity.id
_entity.type
_entity.pdbx_description
1 polymer ?
#
loop_
_entity_poly.entity_id
_entity_poly.type
_entity_poly.pdbx_seq_one_letter_code
_entity_poly.pdbx_strand_id
1 'polypeptide(L)'
;MQDIKFLQWKESEASTEALLRSRATAFERYRHYKRILGSSDSDIDKLKTIDLARKDLTEEVFDEVYAEFISQYAKVLGKEDYRKETSVGGIMEFAGNLVTGLFGGQLGKTLPLNKNENAELNIFLPTYDTFSTLSTVLKLVSPIVALIPQFDAHATPLGVGAKVGFGGVQLKGLADSGAEIAQKAAAAFLTSAERASKMAGYYRRAEDYVLQANSATAELMQYGRQIISSLIREQITKKEYQNQIKQIEQSEEIQAFLQGKFTNEELYSWMQGELSKTFFACYQFAFDIAKKSEQTLKYELMRKEFDELDLIKFGYWDSARKGLLAGESLYLDLKRMELAYHENNKREYELTKHVSLHRLSPLALLKLKATGSCEMELPEWLYDMDSPPVQQAH
;
A
#
# COMPACT_ATOMS: atom_id res chain seq x y z
N MET A 1 -12.90 10.44 -3.57
CA MET A 1 -11.56 9.80 -3.69
C MET A 1 -10.44 10.69 -3.16
N GLN A 2 -10.46 12.01 -3.42
CA GLN A 2 -9.51 12.96 -2.83
C GLN A 2 -9.43 12.87 -1.29
N ASP A 3 -10.57 12.88 -0.60
CA ASP A 3 -10.61 12.79 0.86
C ASP A 3 -9.96 11.52 1.40
N ILE A 4 -10.11 10.40 0.68
CA ILE A 4 -9.49 9.12 1.07
C ILE A 4 -7.97 9.25 1.02
N LYS A 5 -7.42 9.85 -0.05
CA LYS A 5 -5.97 10.08 -0.17
C LYS A 5 -5.45 11.07 0.87
N PHE A 6 -6.22 12.10 1.19
CA PHE A 6 -5.91 13.02 2.28
C PHE A 6 -5.86 12.31 3.64
N LEU A 7 -6.88 11.49 3.94
CA LEU A 7 -6.95 10.73 5.18
C LEU A 7 -5.80 9.71 5.30
N GLN A 8 -5.42 9.05 4.20
CA GLN A 8 -4.25 8.15 4.17
C GLN A 8 -2.94 8.88 4.49
N TRP A 9 -2.77 10.11 3.99
CA TRP A 9 -1.63 10.94 4.36
C TRP A 9 -1.65 11.31 5.84
N LYS A 10 -2.79 11.76 6.38
CA LYS A 10 -2.92 12.08 7.81
C LYS A 10 -2.75 10.88 8.74
N GLU A 11 -3.19 9.71 8.32
CA GLU A 11 -2.93 8.45 9.02
C GLU A 11 -1.43 8.14 9.07
N SER A 12 -0.69 8.36 7.98
CA SER A 12 0.76 8.14 7.95
C SER A 12 1.53 9.13 8.83
N GLU A 13 1.09 10.39 8.93
CA GLU A 13 1.64 11.36 9.90
C GLU A 13 1.42 10.86 11.35
N ALA A 14 0.19 10.46 11.68
CA ALA A 14 -0.14 9.94 13.01
C ALA A 14 0.62 8.65 13.36
N SER A 15 0.85 7.78 12.38
CA SER A 15 1.66 6.56 12.56
C SER A 15 3.12 6.89 12.90
N THR A 16 3.69 7.91 12.24
CA THR A 16 5.05 8.39 12.53
C THR A 16 5.15 8.96 13.96
N GLU A 17 4.15 9.71 14.40
CA GLU A 17 4.08 10.24 15.77
C GLU A 17 3.93 9.12 16.82
N ALA A 18 3.19 8.05 16.51
CA ALA A 18 3.10 6.88 17.38
C ALA A 18 4.45 6.17 17.55
N LEU A 19 5.27 6.10 16.49
CA LEU A 19 6.63 5.52 16.57
C LEU A 19 7.54 6.30 17.51
N LEU A 20 7.42 7.64 17.59
CA LEU A 20 8.17 8.43 18.55
C LEU A 20 7.84 8.07 20.00
N ARG A 21 6.56 7.83 20.31
CA ARG A 21 6.13 7.41 21.65
C ARG A 21 6.66 6.02 22.00
N SER A 22 6.63 5.10 21.05
CA SER A 22 7.22 3.75 21.22
C SER A 22 8.73 3.81 21.43
N ARG A 23 9.44 4.65 20.66
CA ARG A 23 10.87 4.91 20.83
C ARG A 23 11.18 5.51 22.19
N ALA A 24 10.37 6.45 22.70
CA ALA A 24 10.57 7.06 24.00
C ALA A 24 10.52 6.02 25.13
N THR A 25 9.61 5.05 25.04
CA THR A 25 9.57 3.91 25.98
C THR A 25 10.85 3.06 25.93
N ALA A 26 11.37 2.77 24.73
CA ALA A 26 12.64 2.05 24.58
C ALA A 26 13.83 2.87 25.12
N PHE A 27 13.79 4.20 24.96
CA PHE A 27 14.80 5.11 25.49
C PHE A 27 14.88 5.06 27.02
N GLU A 28 13.74 5.01 27.73
CA GLU A 28 13.75 4.90 29.19
C GLU A 28 14.43 3.60 29.67
N ARG A 29 14.22 2.48 28.96
CA ARG A 29 14.94 1.22 29.24
C ARG A 29 16.44 1.34 28.99
N TYR A 30 16.82 1.91 27.84
CA TYR A 30 18.21 2.18 27.50
C TYR A 30 18.90 3.03 28.58
N ARG A 31 18.24 4.13 28.98
CA ARG A 31 18.72 5.05 30.01
C ARG A 31 18.93 4.34 31.35
N HIS A 32 17.96 3.53 31.76
CA HIS A 32 18.03 2.80 33.02
C HIS A 32 19.27 1.90 33.10
N TYR A 33 19.49 1.03 32.11
CA TYR A 33 20.60 0.09 32.13
C TYR A 33 21.96 0.75 31.89
N LYS A 34 22.04 1.76 31.00
CA LYS A 34 23.28 2.53 30.81
C LYS A 34 23.71 3.27 32.08
N ARG A 35 22.75 3.81 32.84
CA ARG A 35 23.04 4.46 34.13
C ARG A 35 23.56 3.46 35.17
N ILE A 36 23.00 2.25 35.23
CA ILE A 36 23.50 1.18 36.11
C ILE A 36 24.93 0.79 35.76
N LEU A 37 25.26 0.74 34.47
CA LEU A 37 26.60 0.45 33.97
C LEU A 37 27.58 1.63 34.10
N GLY A 38 27.15 2.77 34.67
CA GLY A 38 28.02 3.90 34.99
C GLY A 38 28.18 4.95 33.88
N SER A 39 27.34 4.91 32.83
CA SER A 39 27.32 5.97 31.81
C SER A 39 26.79 7.30 32.38
N SER A 40 27.31 8.42 31.86
CA SER A 40 26.89 9.75 32.28
C SER A 40 25.47 10.09 31.80
N ASP A 41 24.66 10.75 32.63
CA ASP A 41 23.32 11.20 32.22
C ASP A 41 23.39 12.19 31.04
N SER A 42 24.47 12.98 30.94
CA SER A 42 24.69 13.93 29.83
C SER A 42 24.88 13.27 28.47
N ASP A 43 25.45 12.06 28.41
CA ASP A 43 25.62 11.34 27.15
C ASP A 43 24.34 10.61 26.73
N ILE A 44 23.57 10.15 27.71
CA ILE A 44 22.29 9.47 27.50
C ILE A 44 21.23 10.47 27.03
N ASP A 45 21.13 11.64 27.68
CA ASP A 45 20.06 12.61 27.41
C ASP A 45 20.14 13.22 26.01
N LYS A 46 21.30 13.16 25.34
CA LYS A 46 21.45 13.55 23.91
C LYS A 46 20.54 12.76 22.96
N LEU A 47 20.11 11.55 23.36
CA LEU A 47 19.27 10.66 22.54
C LEU A 47 17.79 10.72 22.92
N LYS A 48 17.42 11.54 23.92
CA LYS A 48 16.09 11.57 24.52
C LYS A 48 15.03 12.06 23.54
N THR A 49 15.22 13.25 22.99
CA THR A 49 14.27 13.91 22.09
C THR A 49 14.76 13.82 20.65
N ILE A 50 13.82 13.53 19.76
CA ILE A 50 14.05 13.49 18.33
C ILE A 50 12.93 14.30 17.67
N ASP A 51 13.31 15.32 16.90
CA ASP A 51 12.38 16.11 16.11
C ASP A 51 12.20 15.49 14.73
N LEU A 52 10.97 15.49 14.21
CA LEU A 52 10.66 14.99 12.88
C LEU A 52 11.00 16.04 11.82
N ALA A 53 11.96 15.73 10.96
CA ALA A 53 12.32 16.50 9.79
C ALA A 53 11.45 16.04 8.62
N ARG A 54 10.32 16.70 8.41
CA ARG A 54 9.43 16.45 7.26
C ARG A 54 9.95 17.19 6.02
N LYS A 55 11.01 16.66 5.42
CA LYS A 55 11.59 17.17 4.18
C LYS A 55 10.90 16.54 2.97
N ASP A 56 10.65 17.33 1.93
CA ASP A 56 10.12 16.82 0.68
C ASP A 56 11.17 15.93 -0.01
N LEU A 57 10.75 14.74 -0.45
CA LEU A 57 11.59 13.77 -1.14
C LEU A 57 11.34 13.85 -2.65
N THR A 58 12.38 14.21 -3.40
CA THR A 58 12.42 14.16 -4.87
C THR A 58 13.54 13.23 -5.31
N GLU A 59 13.52 12.80 -6.57
CA GLU A 59 14.58 11.95 -7.14
C GLU A 59 15.97 12.58 -6.99
N GLU A 60 16.07 13.90 -7.23
CA GLU A 60 17.33 14.64 -7.16
C GLU A 60 17.89 14.79 -5.74
N VAL A 61 17.01 14.87 -4.73
CA VAL A 61 17.39 15.19 -3.34
C VAL A 61 17.34 13.94 -2.45
N PHE A 62 16.93 12.79 -2.99
CA PHE A 62 16.69 11.57 -2.22
C PHE A 62 17.93 11.13 -1.43
N ASP A 63 19.09 11.03 -2.07
CA ASP A 63 20.31 10.54 -1.43
C ASP A 63 20.77 11.45 -0.29
N GLU A 64 20.66 12.77 -0.48
CA GLU A 64 21.02 13.77 0.53
C GLU A 64 20.10 13.70 1.74
N VAL A 65 18.78 13.73 1.53
CA VAL A 65 17.80 13.67 2.61
C VAL A 65 17.81 12.32 3.31
N TYR A 66 18.02 11.23 2.57
CA TYR A 66 18.13 9.90 3.16
C TYR A 66 19.39 9.76 4.03
N ALA A 67 20.53 10.29 3.58
CA ALA A 67 21.75 10.32 4.39
C ALA A 67 21.56 11.17 5.66
N GLU A 68 20.88 12.30 5.56
CA GLU A 68 20.53 13.13 6.72
C GLU A 68 19.61 12.39 7.69
N PHE A 69 18.57 11.71 7.20
CA PHE A 69 17.69 10.88 8.01
C PHE A 69 18.45 9.76 8.73
N ILE A 70 19.39 9.10 8.06
CA ILE A 70 20.26 8.11 8.71
C ILE A 70 21.08 8.77 9.82
N SER A 71 21.66 9.94 9.56
CA SER A 71 22.49 10.64 10.53
C SER A 71 21.71 11.07 11.79
N GLN A 72 20.45 11.47 11.63
CA GLN A 72 19.58 11.94 12.70
C GLN A 72 18.91 10.79 13.47
N TYR A 73 18.40 9.79 12.76
CA TYR A 73 17.51 8.78 13.35
C TYR A 73 18.16 7.40 13.50
N ALA A 74 19.06 7.00 12.61
CA ALA A 74 19.64 5.66 12.57
C ALA A 74 21.15 5.62 12.89
N LYS A 75 21.63 6.58 13.70
CA LYS A 75 23.02 6.60 14.18
C LYS A 75 23.37 5.28 14.87
N VAL A 76 24.51 4.70 14.51
CA VAL A 76 25.02 3.49 15.15
C VAL A 76 25.41 3.82 16.59
N LEU A 77 24.79 3.13 17.54
CA LEU A 77 25.08 3.26 18.97
C LEU A 77 26.03 2.15 19.41
N GLY A 78 27.00 2.51 20.25
CA GLY A 78 27.96 1.56 20.82
C GLY A 78 27.29 0.56 21.76
N LYS A 79 27.63 -0.72 21.59
CA LYS A 79 27.24 -1.80 22.50
C LYS A 79 28.24 -1.88 23.65
N GLU A 80 27.75 -2.28 24.81
CA GLU A 80 28.56 -2.58 25.98
C GLU A 80 29.25 -3.93 25.80
N ASP A 81 30.55 -3.97 26.11
CA ASP A 81 31.33 -5.19 26.03
C ASP A 81 30.99 -6.13 27.18
N TYR A 82 30.85 -7.41 26.85
CA TYR A 82 30.76 -8.45 27.87
C TYR A 82 32.12 -8.61 28.57
N ARG A 83 32.05 -8.90 29.87
CA ARG A 83 33.22 -9.34 30.62
C ARG A 83 33.83 -10.57 29.95
N LYS A 84 35.15 -10.56 29.73
CA LYS A 84 35.90 -11.71 29.24
C LYS A 84 36.38 -12.51 30.45
N GLU A 85 35.87 -13.72 30.64
CA GLU A 85 36.38 -14.65 31.65
C GLU A 85 37.56 -15.45 31.08
N THR A 86 38.70 -15.45 31.78
CA THR A 86 39.92 -16.15 31.37
C THR A 86 40.06 -17.56 31.97
N SER A 87 39.15 -18.01 32.84
CA SER A 87 39.25 -19.32 33.50
C SER A 87 37.94 -20.08 33.46
N VAL A 88 37.80 -21.01 32.50
CA VAL A 88 36.76 -22.04 32.55
C VAL A 88 37.33 -23.24 33.31
N GLY A 89 37.30 -23.18 34.64
CA GLY A 89 37.54 -24.34 35.50
C GLY A 89 38.82 -24.31 36.34
N GLY A 90 38.65 -24.68 37.61
CA GLY A 90 39.76 -25.01 38.51
C GLY A 90 39.46 -24.69 39.97
N ILE A 91 38.85 -25.62 40.71
CA ILE A 91 38.72 -25.57 42.19
C ILE A 91 40.10 -25.33 42.87
N MET A 92 41.19 -25.65 42.17
CA MET A 92 42.57 -25.56 42.64
C MET A 92 43.09 -24.12 42.78
N GLU A 93 42.59 -23.16 42.02
CA GLU A 93 42.99 -21.74 42.12
C GLU A 93 42.40 -21.06 43.36
N PHE A 94 41.24 -21.56 43.82
CA PHE A 94 40.59 -21.13 45.06
C PHE A 94 41.35 -21.62 46.31
N ALA A 95 41.91 -22.83 46.27
CA ALA A 95 42.70 -23.38 47.37
C ALA A 95 44.09 -22.73 47.50
N GLY A 96 44.70 -22.31 46.38
CA GLY A 96 46.01 -21.64 46.37
C GLY A 96 46.03 -20.28 47.07
N ASN A 97 44.90 -19.56 47.08
CA ASN A 97 44.78 -18.25 47.71
C ASN A 97 44.41 -18.27 49.20
N LEU A 98 44.18 -19.44 49.81
CA LEU A 98 43.95 -19.51 51.26
C LEU A 98 45.21 -19.20 52.08
N VAL A 99 46.40 -19.15 51.46
CA VAL A 99 47.68 -18.91 52.13
C VAL A 99 48.40 -17.62 51.67
N THR A 100 48.02 -17.02 50.54
CA THR A 100 48.74 -15.85 50.01
C THR A 100 47.79 -14.78 49.49
N GLY A 101 47.57 -13.76 50.34
CA GLY A 101 46.82 -12.56 49.97
C GLY A 101 46.32 -11.74 51.16
N LEU A 102 47.09 -11.61 52.24
CA LEU A 102 46.65 -10.87 53.44
C LEU A 102 46.56 -9.35 53.25
N PHE A 103 46.99 -8.77 52.13
CA PHE A 103 46.88 -7.33 51.87
C PHE A 103 46.78 -7.02 50.36
N GLY A 104 45.70 -6.35 49.93
CA GLY A 104 45.82 -5.33 48.87
C GLY A 104 44.94 -5.39 47.62
N GLY A 105 44.10 -6.41 47.39
CA GLY A 105 43.23 -6.44 46.20
C GLY A 105 41.85 -5.82 46.45
N GLN A 106 41.53 -4.66 45.87
CA GLN A 106 40.15 -4.14 45.83
C GLN A 106 39.34 -4.96 44.81
N LEU A 107 38.60 -5.97 45.28
CA LEU A 107 37.74 -6.81 44.44
C LEU A 107 36.51 -6.03 43.95
N GLY A 108 36.12 -6.22 42.70
CA GLY A 108 34.85 -5.69 42.16
C GLY A 108 34.90 -4.28 41.55
N LYS A 109 36.08 -3.70 41.29
CA LYS A 109 36.22 -2.38 40.64
C LYS A 109 35.55 -2.24 39.27
N THR A 110 35.31 -3.35 38.58
CA THR A 110 34.72 -3.39 37.23
C THR A 110 33.25 -3.83 37.22
N LEU A 111 32.63 -3.98 38.40
CA LEU A 111 31.24 -4.41 38.54
C LEU A 111 30.34 -3.19 38.87
N PRO A 112 29.13 -3.12 38.29
CA PRO A 112 28.11 -2.14 38.68
C PRO A 112 27.51 -2.54 40.04
N LEU A 113 28.21 -2.16 41.12
CA LEU A 113 27.81 -2.42 42.50
C LEU A 113 27.17 -1.17 43.10
N ASN A 114 26.11 -1.38 43.89
CA ASN A 114 25.59 -0.30 44.72
C ASN A 114 26.54 -0.03 45.91
N LYS A 115 26.35 1.10 46.60
CA LYS A 115 27.24 1.52 47.71
C LYS A 115 27.37 0.48 48.82
N ASN A 116 26.29 -0.23 49.13
CA ASN A 116 26.25 -1.20 50.22
C ASN A 116 26.91 -2.52 49.82
N GLU A 117 26.68 -2.99 48.59
CA GLU A 117 27.34 -4.18 48.02
C GLU A 117 28.85 -3.97 47.89
N ASN A 118 29.27 -2.75 47.51
CA ASN A 118 30.69 -2.39 47.47
C ASN A 118 31.31 -2.37 48.88
N ALA A 119 30.62 -1.82 49.88
CA ALA A 119 31.08 -1.84 51.27
C ALA A 119 31.12 -3.26 51.85
N GLU A 120 30.16 -4.12 51.50
CA GLU A 120 30.14 -5.52 51.89
C GLU A 120 31.38 -6.27 51.36
N LEU A 121 31.66 -6.14 50.06
CA LEU A 121 32.78 -6.84 49.40
C LEU A 121 34.16 -6.31 49.80
N ASN A 122 34.31 -4.98 49.92
CA ASN A 122 35.62 -4.36 50.09
C ASN A 122 35.94 -3.94 51.54
N ILE A 123 34.95 -3.94 52.45
CA ILE A 123 35.14 -3.53 53.84
C ILE A 123 34.73 -4.66 54.79
N PHE A 124 33.48 -5.11 54.78
CA PHE A 124 32.97 -6.03 55.81
C PHE A 124 33.53 -7.45 55.68
N LEU A 125 33.54 -8.02 54.46
CA LEU A 125 34.02 -9.37 54.20
C LEU A 125 35.53 -9.55 54.52
N PRO A 126 36.44 -8.68 54.05
CA PRO A 126 37.86 -8.77 54.39
C PRO A 126 38.14 -8.54 55.88
N THR A 127 37.41 -7.59 56.50
CA THR A 127 37.56 -7.30 57.94
C THR A 127 37.17 -8.51 58.78
N TYR A 128 36.09 -9.21 58.43
CA TYR A 128 35.69 -10.45 59.10
C TYR A 128 36.78 -11.54 59.03
N ASP A 129 37.39 -11.75 57.86
CA ASP A 129 38.47 -12.74 57.70
C ASP A 129 39.66 -12.42 58.63
N THR A 130 40.06 -11.15 58.72
CA THR A 130 41.20 -10.74 59.56
C THR A 130 40.95 -10.98 61.05
N PHE A 131 39.76 -10.63 61.55
CA PHE A 131 39.38 -10.88 62.94
C PHE A 131 39.23 -12.39 63.24
N SER A 132 38.63 -13.15 62.32
CA SER A 132 38.51 -14.60 62.44
C SER A 132 39.88 -15.28 62.48
N THR A 133 40.79 -14.91 61.58
CA THR A 133 42.15 -15.44 61.49
C THR A 133 42.99 -15.10 62.73
N LEU A 134 42.92 -13.85 63.20
CA LEU A 134 43.60 -13.43 64.43
C LEU A 134 43.11 -14.23 65.65
N SER A 135 41.80 -14.50 65.72
CA SER A 135 41.25 -15.38 66.76
C SER A 135 41.79 -16.81 66.66
N THR A 136 42.06 -17.32 65.44
CA THR A 136 42.65 -18.65 65.22
C THR A 136 44.07 -18.71 65.78
N VAL A 137 44.88 -17.69 65.53
CA VAL A 137 46.25 -17.58 66.05
C VAL A 137 46.26 -17.50 67.59
N LEU A 138 45.39 -16.68 68.19
CA LEU A 138 45.28 -16.59 69.64
C LEU A 138 44.86 -17.93 70.28
N LYS A 139 43.95 -18.68 69.62
CA LYS A 139 43.54 -20.00 70.09
C LYS A 139 44.60 -21.09 69.91
N LEU A 140 45.51 -20.96 68.93
CA LEU A 140 46.66 -21.86 68.76
C LEU A 140 47.68 -21.75 69.90
N VAL A 141 47.85 -20.55 70.47
CA VAL A 141 48.77 -20.32 71.60
C VAL A 141 48.12 -20.71 72.94
N SER A 142 46.79 -20.67 73.03
CA SER A 142 46.02 -21.03 74.23
C SER A 142 46.35 -22.42 74.82
N PRO A 143 46.45 -23.53 74.05
CA PRO A 143 46.80 -24.84 74.60
C PRO A 143 48.24 -24.89 75.13
N ILE A 144 49.18 -24.10 74.57
CA ILE A 144 50.56 -23.99 75.08
C ILE A 144 50.58 -23.32 76.46
N VAL A 145 49.76 -22.28 76.64
CA VAL A 145 49.59 -21.61 77.95
C VAL A 145 48.86 -22.52 78.94
N ALA A 146 47.87 -23.30 78.49
CA ALA A 146 47.15 -24.27 79.32
C ALA A 146 47.97 -25.51 79.72
N LEU A 147 49.12 -25.73 79.06
CA LEU A 147 50.11 -26.75 79.40
C LEU A 147 51.05 -26.33 80.54
N ILE A 148 51.04 -25.06 80.94
CA ILE A 148 51.76 -24.58 82.14
C ILE A 148 50.98 -25.04 83.37
N PRO A 149 51.54 -25.90 84.24
CA PRO A 149 50.83 -26.40 85.41
C PRO A 149 50.51 -25.24 86.37
N GLN A 150 49.25 -25.13 86.77
CA GLN A 150 48.86 -24.28 87.89
C GLN A 150 49.38 -24.89 89.19
N PHE A 151 50.19 -24.15 89.93
CA PHE A 151 50.59 -24.53 91.28
C PHE A 151 49.59 -23.96 92.28
N ASP A 152 48.63 -24.78 92.71
CA ASP A 152 47.80 -24.45 93.87
C ASP A 152 48.58 -24.76 95.16
N ALA A 153 48.90 -23.73 95.93
CA ALA A 153 49.44 -23.89 97.28
C ALA A 153 48.27 -24.06 98.26
N HIS A 154 47.87 -25.31 98.50
CA HIS A 154 47.02 -25.65 99.65
C HIS A 154 47.91 -26.10 100.82
N ALA A 155 47.89 -25.31 101.90
CA ALA A 155 48.51 -25.69 103.17
C ALA A 155 47.57 -26.66 103.90
N THR A 156 47.80 -27.96 103.76
CA THR A 156 47.30 -28.98 104.69
C THR A 156 48.45 -29.41 105.61
N PRO A 157 48.27 -29.41 106.94
CA PRO A 157 49.32 -29.85 107.85
C PRO A 157 49.30 -31.39 107.92
N LEU A 158 50.46 -32.00 107.62
CA LEU A 158 50.83 -33.42 107.73
C LEU A 158 50.24 -34.39 106.67
N GLY A 159 51.06 -34.67 105.64
CA GLY A 159 50.92 -35.86 104.78
C GLY A 159 51.58 -35.67 103.41
N VAL A 160 52.63 -36.46 103.11
CA VAL A 160 53.40 -36.42 101.86
C VAL A 160 52.53 -36.72 100.64
N GLY A 161 52.55 -35.84 99.63
CA GLY A 161 51.97 -36.14 98.31
C GLY A 161 52.02 -34.96 97.34
N ALA A 162 53.02 -34.93 96.46
CA ALA A 162 52.98 -34.08 95.26
C ALA A 162 52.20 -34.84 94.17
N LYS A 163 50.98 -34.40 93.83
CA LYS A 163 50.22 -34.94 92.70
C LYS A 163 50.67 -34.26 91.42
N VAL A 164 51.59 -34.88 90.68
CA VAL A 164 51.92 -34.45 89.30
C VAL A 164 50.93 -35.13 88.36
N GLY A 165 49.86 -34.43 87.99
CA GLY A 165 48.81 -34.96 87.12
C GLY A 165 48.98 -34.53 85.67
N PHE A 166 49.69 -35.32 84.86
CA PHE A 166 49.61 -35.28 83.40
C PHE A 166 48.73 -36.44 82.93
N GLY A 167 47.64 -36.17 82.19
CA GLY A 167 46.71 -37.20 81.77
C GLY A 167 45.61 -36.73 80.82
N GLY A 168 44.51 -37.49 80.74
CA GLY A 168 43.45 -37.35 79.74
C GLY A 168 42.80 -35.96 79.64
N VAL A 169 42.94 -35.10 80.64
CA VAL A 169 42.45 -33.71 80.61
C VAL A 169 43.32 -32.84 79.71
N GLN A 170 44.65 -32.97 79.77
CA GLN A 170 45.58 -32.25 78.88
C GLN A 170 45.55 -32.79 77.45
N LEU A 171 45.41 -34.12 77.27
CA LEU A 171 45.23 -34.73 75.96
C LEU A 171 43.87 -34.39 75.31
N LYS A 172 42.80 -34.30 76.10
CA LYS A 172 41.49 -33.77 75.65
C LYS A 172 41.60 -32.31 75.24
N GLY A 173 42.31 -31.47 76.01
CA GLY A 173 42.55 -30.07 75.64
C GLY A 173 43.31 -29.92 74.31
N LEU A 174 44.28 -30.80 74.02
CA LEU A 174 44.97 -30.84 72.72
C LEU A 174 44.05 -31.31 71.59
N ALA A 175 43.26 -32.38 71.79
CA ALA A 175 42.31 -32.86 70.79
C ALA A 175 41.18 -31.83 70.51
N ASP A 176 40.64 -31.20 71.55
CA ASP A 176 39.65 -30.13 71.45
C ASP A 176 40.25 -28.91 70.72
N SER A 177 41.50 -28.54 71.02
CA SER A 177 42.20 -27.46 70.30
C SER A 177 42.42 -27.79 68.82
N GLY A 178 42.78 -29.04 68.48
CA GLY A 178 42.91 -29.51 67.11
C GLY A 178 41.59 -29.51 66.35
N ALA A 179 40.51 -29.95 66.99
CA ALA A 179 39.16 -29.90 66.44
C ALA A 179 38.68 -28.44 66.23
N GLU A 180 38.98 -27.54 67.16
CA GLU A 180 38.69 -26.11 67.01
C GLU A 180 39.46 -25.47 65.85
N ILE A 181 40.73 -25.84 65.64
CA ILE A 181 41.54 -25.36 64.50
C ILE A 181 40.94 -25.87 63.19
N ALA A 182 40.58 -27.14 63.11
CA ALA A 182 39.93 -27.71 61.93
C ALA A 182 38.56 -27.05 61.64
N GLN A 183 37.75 -26.79 62.68
CA GLN A 183 36.48 -26.06 62.54
C GLN A 183 36.69 -24.62 62.06
N LYS A 184 37.71 -23.92 62.55
CA LYS A 184 38.04 -22.56 62.10
C LYS A 184 38.54 -22.54 60.67
N ALA A 185 39.37 -23.51 60.27
CA ALA A 185 39.79 -23.68 58.88
C ALA A 185 38.57 -23.93 57.97
N ALA A 186 37.67 -24.83 58.38
CA ALA A 186 36.42 -25.08 57.65
C ALA A 186 35.51 -23.84 57.56
N ALA A 187 35.41 -23.04 58.63
CA ALA A 187 34.66 -21.78 58.64
C ALA A 187 35.28 -20.72 57.69
N ALA A 188 36.61 -20.67 57.59
CA ALA A 188 37.30 -19.82 56.62
C ALA A 188 37.00 -20.26 55.17
N PHE A 189 37.05 -21.56 54.89
CA PHE A 189 36.64 -22.11 53.59
C PHE A 189 35.16 -21.80 53.28
N LEU A 190 34.25 -21.95 54.25
CA LEU A 190 32.84 -21.61 54.07
C LEU A 190 32.63 -20.12 53.74
N THR A 191 33.29 -19.23 54.48
CA THR A 191 33.22 -17.77 54.25
C THR A 191 33.74 -17.40 52.86
N SER A 192 34.83 -18.02 52.43
CA SER A 192 35.37 -17.82 51.08
C SER A 192 34.44 -18.34 49.99
N ALA A 193 33.73 -19.46 50.23
CA ALA A 193 32.75 -20.02 49.29
C ALA A 193 31.50 -19.13 49.18
N GLU A 194 31.03 -18.58 50.30
CA GLU A 194 29.95 -17.59 50.33
C GLU A 194 30.33 -16.31 49.57
N ARG A 195 31.57 -15.82 49.76
CA ARG A 195 32.09 -14.67 48.99
C ARG A 195 32.12 -14.96 47.49
N ALA A 196 32.62 -16.13 47.10
CA ALA A 196 32.66 -16.55 45.69
C ALA A 196 31.24 -16.66 45.10
N SER A 197 30.29 -17.22 45.84
CA SER A 197 28.88 -17.31 45.44
C SER A 197 28.23 -15.94 45.26
N LYS A 198 28.43 -15.01 46.21
CA LYS A 198 27.94 -13.62 46.10
C LYS A 198 28.55 -12.91 44.88
N MET A 199 29.86 -13.06 44.68
CA MET A 199 30.55 -12.48 43.53
C MET A 199 30.03 -13.04 42.19
N ALA A 200 29.81 -14.36 42.10
CA ALA A 200 29.21 -14.99 40.93
C ALA A 200 27.77 -14.52 40.68
N GLY A 201 27.01 -14.20 41.73
CA GLY A 201 25.72 -13.52 41.64
C GLY A 201 25.84 -12.14 40.99
N TYR A 202 26.81 -11.33 41.42
CA TYR A 202 27.03 -10.00 40.84
C TYR A 202 27.54 -10.06 39.40
N TYR A 203 28.38 -11.02 39.04
CA TYR A 203 28.84 -11.19 37.66
C TYR A 203 27.68 -11.50 36.71
N ARG A 204 26.87 -12.51 37.03
CA ARG A 204 25.69 -12.87 36.21
C ARG A 204 24.72 -11.69 36.08
N ARG A 205 24.48 -10.96 37.17
CA ARG A 205 23.63 -9.76 37.14
C ARG A 205 24.21 -8.66 36.26
N ALA A 206 25.53 -8.44 36.29
CA ALA A 206 26.18 -7.46 35.44
C ALA A 206 26.10 -7.87 33.96
N GLU A 207 26.25 -9.16 33.64
CA GLU A 207 26.05 -9.70 32.29
C GLU A 207 24.60 -9.50 31.81
N ASP A 208 23.62 -9.72 32.68
CA ASP A 208 22.21 -9.44 32.39
C ASP A 208 21.99 -7.94 32.11
N TYR A 209 22.61 -7.04 32.88
CA TYR A 209 22.52 -5.60 32.61
C TYR A 209 23.16 -5.22 31.27
N VAL A 210 24.31 -5.81 30.92
CA VAL A 210 24.94 -5.62 29.61
C VAL A 210 24.03 -6.12 28.49
N LEU A 211 23.40 -7.29 28.65
CA LEU A 211 22.44 -7.82 27.69
C LEU A 211 21.24 -6.88 27.51
N GLN A 212 20.64 -6.41 28.61
CA GLN A 212 19.49 -5.52 28.54
C GLN A 212 19.85 -4.14 27.96
N ALA A 213 21.02 -3.59 28.30
CA ALA A 213 21.53 -2.37 27.69
C ALA A 213 21.73 -2.54 26.18
N ASN A 214 22.33 -3.65 25.75
CA ASN A 214 22.59 -3.95 24.34
C ASN A 214 21.29 -4.20 23.56
N SER A 215 20.31 -4.88 24.17
CA SER A 215 18.98 -5.08 23.60
C SER A 215 18.26 -3.75 23.39
N ALA A 216 18.18 -2.90 24.43
CA ALA A 216 17.57 -1.58 24.34
C ALA A 216 18.30 -0.67 23.33
N THR A 217 19.63 -0.80 23.21
CA THR A 217 20.42 -0.10 22.20
C THR A 217 20.02 -0.52 20.78
N ALA A 218 19.87 -1.83 20.55
CA ALA A 218 19.43 -2.35 19.25
C ALA A 218 17.98 -1.95 18.93
N GLU A 219 17.08 -1.96 19.91
CA GLU A 219 15.70 -1.47 19.76
C GLU A 219 15.66 0.01 19.37
N LEU A 220 16.46 0.88 19.99
CA LEU A 220 16.54 2.29 19.61
C LEU A 220 17.01 2.47 18.16
N MET A 221 18.01 1.71 17.73
CA MET A 221 18.47 1.72 16.34
C MET A 221 17.39 1.20 15.37
N GLN A 222 16.63 0.18 15.78
CA GLN A 222 15.50 -0.35 14.99
C GLN A 222 14.40 0.70 14.84
N TYR A 223 13.97 1.34 15.93
CA TYR A 223 12.99 2.42 15.88
C TYR A 223 13.48 3.59 15.02
N GLY A 224 14.78 3.91 15.08
CA GLY A 224 15.41 4.86 14.18
C GLY A 224 15.14 4.56 12.71
N ARG A 225 15.41 3.33 12.27
CA ARG A 225 15.13 2.90 10.89
C ARG A 225 13.64 2.87 10.55
N GLN A 226 12.78 2.49 11.50
CA GLN A 226 11.32 2.51 11.30
C GLN A 226 10.79 3.92 11.13
N ILE A 227 11.32 4.91 11.88
CA ILE A 227 10.98 6.33 11.73
C ILE A 227 11.34 6.82 10.32
N ILE A 228 12.54 6.48 9.83
CA ILE A 228 12.96 6.83 8.46
C ILE A 228 11.98 6.27 7.43
N SER A 229 11.65 4.98 7.52
CA SER A 229 10.68 4.33 6.63
C SER A 229 9.30 5.01 6.69
N SER A 230 8.84 5.37 7.89
CA SER A 230 7.56 6.05 8.11
C SER A 230 7.55 7.47 7.51
N LEU A 231 8.64 8.23 7.66
CA LEU A 231 8.79 9.56 7.06
C LEU A 231 8.78 9.50 5.52
N ILE A 232 9.47 8.51 4.94
CA ILE A 232 9.41 8.27 3.48
C ILE A 232 7.96 7.94 3.07
N ARG A 233 7.26 7.11 3.84
CA ARG A 233 5.86 6.76 3.56
C ARG A 233 4.94 7.97 3.65
N GLU A 234 5.16 8.88 4.59
CA GLU A 234 4.43 10.15 4.69
C GLU A 234 4.60 10.99 3.42
N GLN A 235 5.81 11.06 2.86
CA GLN A 235 6.05 11.77 1.60
C GLN A 235 5.40 11.07 0.40
N ILE A 236 5.40 9.74 0.36
CA ILE A 236 4.73 8.96 -0.69
C ILE A 236 3.21 9.25 -0.67
N THR A 237 2.56 9.14 0.49
CA THR A 237 1.11 9.37 0.61
C THR A 237 0.74 10.83 0.33
N LYS A 238 1.56 11.79 0.77
CA LYS A 238 1.42 13.21 0.40
C LYS A 238 1.50 13.40 -1.12
N LYS A 239 2.45 12.73 -1.79
CA LYS A 239 2.60 12.83 -3.25
C LYS A 239 1.44 12.17 -3.99
N GLU A 240 0.94 11.04 -3.51
CA GLU A 240 -0.27 10.41 -4.05
C GLU A 240 -1.49 11.34 -3.95
N TYR A 241 -1.66 12.04 -2.82
CA TYR A 241 -2.72 13.03 -2.66
C TYR A 241 -2.58 14.20 -3.65
N GLN A 242 -1.38 14.75 -3.82
CA GLN A 242 -1.12 15.80 -4.80
C GLN A 242 -1.38 15.33 -6.25
N ASN A 243 -0.96 14.11 -6.59
CA ASN A 243 -1.24 13.51 -7.89
C ASN A 243 -2.75 13.35 -8.12
N GLN A 244 -3.51 12.96 -7.09
CA GLN A 244 -4.96 12.86 -7.18
C GLN A 244 -5.63 14.21 -7.44
N ILE A 245 -5.15 15.30 -6.81
CA ILE A 245 -5.63 16.66 -7.10
C ILE A 245 -5.37 17.02 -8.56
N LYS A 246 -4.14 16.80 -9.04
CA LYS A 246 -3.78 17.10 -10.42
C LYS A 246 -4.59 16.29 -11.44
N GLN A 247 -4.91 15.04 -11.11
CA GLN A 247 -5.77 14.20 -11.96
C GLN A 247 -7.20 14.75 -12.04
N ILE A 248 -7.73 15.28 -10.93
CA ILE A 248 -9.05 15.94 -10.90
C ILE A 248 -9.01 17.19 -11.78
N GLU A 249 -8.02 18.06 -11.59
CA GLU A 249 -7.83 19.27 -12.40
C GLU A 249 -7.75 18.94 -13.90
N GLN A 250 -6.92 17.96 -14.28
CA GLN A 250 -6.83 17.51 -15.68
C GLN A 250 -8.15 16.93 -16.22
N SER A 251 -8.91 16.23 -15.37
CA SER A 251 -10.23 15.69 -15.78
C SER A 251 -11.25 16.80 -16.00
N GLU A 252 -11.22 17.84 -15.17
CA GLU A 252 -12.04 19.04 -15.32
C GLU A 252 -11.67 19.81 -16.60
N GLU A 253 -10.38 19.97 -16.90
CA GLU A 253 -9.89 20.57 -18.15
C GLU A 253 -10.37 19.78 -19.39
N ILE A 254 -10.28 18.44 -19.35
CA ILE A 254 -10.77 17.58 -20.43
C ILE A 254 -12.28 17.75 -20.60
N GLN A 255 -13.04 17.78 -19.50
CA GLN A 255 -14.48 17.98 -19.56
C GLN A 255 -14.83 19.35 -20.15
N ALA A 256 -14.17 20.41 -19.70
CA ALA A 256 -14.34 21.76 -20.22
C ALA A 256 -14.03 21.82 -21.73
N PHE A 257 -12.96 21.15 -22.17
CA PHE A 257 -12.62 21.04 -23.58
C PHE A 257 -13.69 20.27 -24.38
N LEU A 258 -14.18 19.13 -23.88
CA LEU A 258 -15.19 18.33 -24.56
C LEU A 258 -16.54 19.04 -24.67
N GLN A 259 -16.89 19.88 -23.69
CA GLN A 259 -18.10 20.71 -23.71
C GLN A 259 -17.93 21.96 -24.58
N GLY A 260 -16.76 22.61 -24.52
CA GLY A 260 -16.48 23.87 -25.22
C GLY A 260 -16.01 23.73 -26.66
N LYS A 261 -15.57 22.54 -27.09
CA LYS A 261 -15.15 22.33 -28.48
C LYS A 261 -16.33 22.52 -29.44
N PHE A 262 -16.05 23.00 -30.65
CA PHE A 262 -17.06 23.19 -31.68
C PHE A 262 -17.74 21.87 -32.10
N THR A 263 -16.98 20.77 -32.20
CA THR A 263 -17.51 19.43 -32.53
C THR A 263 -18.07 18.71 -31.31
N ASN A 264 -18.98 19.39 -30.61
CA ASN A 264 -19.69 18.88 -29.44
C ASN A 264 -21.00 18.16 -29.83
N GLU A 265 -21.69 17.63 -28.83
CA GLU A 265 -22.96 16.93 -28.99
C GLU A 265 -24.06 17.81 -29.61
N GLU A 266 -24.11 19.09 -29.22
CA GLU A 266 -25.09 20.05 -29.72
C GLU A 266 -24.98 20.24 -31.24
N LEU A 267 -23.76 20.40 -31.77
CA LEU A 267 -23.53 20.50 -33.21
C LEU A 267 -24.04 19.25 -33.94
N TYR A 268 -23.71 18.06 -33.47
CA TYR A 268 -24.13 16.81 -34.12
C TYR A 268 -25.64 16.59 -34.03
N SER A 269 -26.27 16.98 -32.92
CA SER A 269 -27.73 16.93 -32.76
C SER A 269 -28.43 17.88 -33.75
N TRP A 270 -27.92 19.12 -33.87
CA TRP A 270 -28.41 20.09 -34.86
C TRP A 270 -28.22 19.58 -36.30
N MET A 271 -27.02 19.11 -36.64
CA MET A 271 -26.72 18.55 -37.96
C MET A 271 -27.63 17.37 -38.30
N GLN A 272 -27.86 16.47 -37.33
CA GLN A 272 -28.76 15.33 -37.53
C GLN A 272 -30.18 15.79 -37.85
N GLY A 273 -30.70 16.81 -37.15
CA GLY A 273 -32.01 17.38 -37.42
C GLY A 273 -32.11 17.98 -38.82
N GLU A 274 -31.14 18.82 -39.20
CA GLU A 274 -31.14 19.50 -40.50
C GLU A 274 -30.95 18.52 -41.67
N LEU A 275 -30.06 17.54 -41.52
CA LEU A 275 -29.88 16.47 -42.51
C LEU A 275 -31.13 15.60 -42.64
N SER A 276 -31.79 15.25 -41.54
CA SER A 276 -33.02 14.43 -41.61
C SER A 276 -34.15 15.17 -42.33
N LYS A 277 -34.30 16.48 -42.07
CA LYS A 277 -35.30 17.33 -42.74
C LYS A 277 -35.04 17.47 -44.23
N THR A 278 -33.81 17.79 -44.61
CA THR A 278 -33.41 17.94 -46.02
C THR A 278 -33.50 16.61 -46.77
N PHE A 279 -33.07 15.50 -46.16
CA PHE A 279 -33.19 14.16 -46.73
C PHE A 279 -34.64 13.76 -47.00
N PHE A 280 -35.56 14.01 -46.07
CA PHE A 280 -36.99 13.73 -46.28
C PHE A 280 -37.59 14.58 -47.41
N ALA A 281 -37.27 15.87 -47.47
CA ALA A 281 -37.74 16.75 -48.54
C ALA A 281 -37.23 16.29 -49.92
N CYS A 282 -35.95 15.91 -50.02
CA CYS A 282 -35.38 15.34 -51.25
C CYS A 282 -36.07 14.03 -51.66
N TYR A 283 -36.38 13.16 -50.70
CA TYR A 283 -37.13 11.92 -50.96
C TYR A 283 -38.53 12.21 -51.51
N GLN A 284 -39.29 13.13 -50.90
CA GLN A 284 -40.62 13.52 -51.37
C GLN A 284 -40.56 14.05 -52.81
N PHE A 285 -39.59 14.92 -53.10
CA PHE A 285 -39.38 15.45 -54.43
C PHE A 285 -39.05 14.36 -55.46
N ALA A 286 -38.15 13.43 -55.12
CA ALA A 286 -37.81 12.31 -55.99
C ALA A 286 -39.01 11.38 -56.24
N PHE A 287 -39.82 11.12 -55.21
CA PHE A 287 -41.04 10.32 -55.33
C PHE A 287 -42.09 10.98 -56.23
N ASP A 288 -42.29 12.29 -56.09
CA ASP A 288 -43.23 13.05 -56.93
C ASP A 288 -42.82 13.02 -58.41
N ILE A 289 -41.52 13.12 -58.70
CA ILE A 289 -40.99 12.98 -60.07
C ILE A 289 -41.19 11.56 -60.58
N ALA A 290 -40.89 10.55 -59.77
CA ALA A 290 -41.09 9.15 -60.15
C ALA A 290 -42.57 8.87 -60.48
N LYS A 291 -43.50 9.44 -59.71
CA LYS A 291 -44.94 9.35 -59.99
C LYS A 291 -45.35 10.05 -61.28
N LYS A 292 -44.76 11.21 -61.58
CA LYS A 292 -44.98 11.88 -62.88
C LYS A 292 -44.46 11.01 -64.04
N SER A 293 -43.29 10.38 -63.90
CA SER A 293 -42.77 9.50 -64.95
C SER A 293 -43.63 8.25 -65.18
N GLU A 294 -44.23 7.71 -64.11
CA GLU A 294 -45.21 6.63 -64.23
C GLU A 294 -46.46 7.09 -65.01
N GLN A 295 -46.97 8.29 -64.72
CA GLN A 295 -48.12 8.84 -65.46
C GLN A 295 -47.79 9.10 -66.94
N THR A 296 -46.62 9.63 -67.26
CA THR A 296 -46.21 9.85 -68.65
C THR A 296 -46.04 8.53 -69.40
N LEU A 297 -45.49 7.50 -68.75
CA LEU A 297 -45.40 6.16 -69.34
C LEU A 297 -46.79 5.59 -69.68
N LYS A 298 -47.74 5.69 -68.75
CA LYS A 298 -49.12 5.21 -68.97
C LYS A 298 -49.76 5.97 -70.13
N TYR A 299 -49.56 7.29 -70.18
CA TYR A 299 -50.07 8.14 -71.25
C TYR A 299 -49.44 7.85 -72.61
N GLU A 300 -48.14 7.57 -72.68
CA GLU A 300 -47.45 7.26 -73.94
C GLU A 300 -47.79 5.87 -74.47
N LEU A 301 -47.91 4.86 -73.60
CA LEU A 301 -48.20 3.50 -74.03
C LEU A 301 -49.69 3.26 -74.34
N MET A 302 -50.61 4.04 -73.74
CA MET A 302 -52.08 3.95 -73.95
C MET A 302 -52.66 2.52 -73.97
N ARG A 303 -52.14 1.65 -73.11
CA ARG A 303 -52.55 0.24 -73.01
C ARG A 303 -53.31 -0.02 -71.71
N LYS A 304 -54.47 -0.67 -71.84
CA LYS A 304 -55.34 -1.05 -70.71
C LYS A 304 -54.61 -1.85 -69.63
N GLU A 305 -53.62 -2.65 -70.02
CA GLU A 305 -52.78 -3.44 -69.11
C GLU A 305 -52.01 -2.57 -68.10
N PHE A 306 -51.66 -1.33 -68.48
CA PHE A 306 -50.86 -0.41 -67.67
C PHE A 306 -51.68 0.60 -66.87
N ASP A 307 -52.97 0.76 -67.17
CA ASP A 307 -53.83 1.72 -66.49
C ASP A 307 -53.95 1.39 -64.99
N GLU A 308 -54.14 0.11 -64.66
CA GLU A 308 -54.31 -0.39 -63.29
C GLU A 308 -53.00 -0.78 -62.58
N LEU A 309 -51.87 -0.84 -63.29
CA LEU A 309 -50.57 -1.21 -62.71
C LEU A 309 -49.95 -0.06 -61.91
N ASP A 310 -49.69 -0.29 -60.62
CA ASP A 310 -48.85 0.59 -59.79
C ASP A 310 -47.38 0.11 -59.82
N LEU A 311 -46.59 0.72 -60.69
CA LEU A 311 -45.16 0.47 -60.85
C LEU A 311 -44.34 1.17 -59.77
N ILE A 312 -44.74 2.38 -59.37
CA ILE A 312 -44.13 3.13 -58.25
C ILE A 312 -45.04 3.03 -57.02
N LYS A 313 -44.57 2.37 -55.96
CA LYS A 313 -45.39 2.07 -54.77
C LYS A 313 -45.23 3.12 -53.68
N PHE A 314 -46.29 3.38 -52.91
CA PHE A 314 -46.14 4.16 -51.68
C PHE A 314 -45.45 3.32 -50.60
N GLY A 315 -44.63 3.94 -49.75
CA GLY A 315 -44.03 3.28 -48.58
C GLY A 315 -42.55 2.91 -48.68
N TYR A 316 -41.78 3.48 -49.61
CA TYR A 316 -40.31 3.34 -49.60
C TYR A 316 -39.65 3.97 -48.36
N TRP A 317 -40.33 4.93 -47.73
CA TRP A 317 -39.85 5.60 -46.53
C TRP A 317 -40.18 4.83 -45.24
N ASP A 318 -39.16 4.32 -44.56
CA ASP A 318 -39.28 3.72 -43.23
C ASP A 318 -38.99 4.75 -42.12
N SER A 319 -40.04 5.23 -41.46
CA SER A 319 -39.92 6.17 -40.34
C SER A 319 -39.13 5.63 -39.15
N ALA A 320 -39.15 4.31 -38.90
CA ALA A 320 -38.40 3.70 -37.80
C ALA A 320 -36.89 3.75 -38.02
N ARG A 321 -36.46 3.82 -39.29
CA ARG A 321 -35.06 3.89 -39.71
C ARG A 321 -34.69 5.21 -40.36
N LYS A 322 -35.47 6.27 -40.12
CA LYS A 322 -35.27 7.63 -40.68
C LYS A 322 -35.18 7.65 -42.21
N GLY A 323 -35.87 6.74 -42.89
CA GLY A 323 -35.91 6.65 -44.35
C GLY A 323 -34.60 6.15 -45.00
N LEU A 324 -33.65 5.63 -44.21
CA LEU A 324 -32.44 5.04 -44.77
C LEU A 324 -32.80 3.93 -45.75
N LEU A 325 -32.13 3.92 -46.91
CA LEU A 325 -32.35 2.99 -48.03
C LEU A 325 -33.63 3.22 -48.86
N ALA A 326 -34.39 4.30 -48.61
CA ALA A 326 -35.58 4.62 -49.39
C ALA A 326 -35.26 4.96 -50.87
N GLY A 327 -34.06 5.50 -51.14
CA GLY A 327 -33.64 5.85 -52.50
C GLY A 327 -33.32 4.62 -53.35
N GLU A 328 -32.68 3.62 -52.77
CA GLU A 328 -32.27 2.38 -53.43
C GLU A 328 -33.48 1.55 -53.86
N SER A 329 -34.50 1.49 -53.00
CA SER A 329 -35.76 0.82 -53.32
C SER A 329 -36.56 1.55 -54.40
N LEU A 330 -36.68 2.88 -54.32
CA LEU A 330 -37.30 3.70 -55.36
C LEU A 330 -36.56 3.56 -56.70
N TYR A 331 -35.23 3.58 -56.68
CA TYR A 331 -34.39 3.45 -57.88
C TYR A 331 -34.59 2.10 -58.57
N LEU A 332 -34.70 1.01 -57.81
CA LEU A 332 -34.97 -0.31 -58.38
C LEU A 332 -36.32 -0.35 -59.11
N ASP A 333 -37.36 0.23 -58.54
CA ASP A 333 -38.69 0.25 -59.16
C ASP A 333 -38.75 1.18 -60.37
N LEU A 334 -38.00 2.29 -60.37
CA LEU A 334 -37.78 3.10 -61.57
C LEU A 334 -37.13 2.30 -62.71
N LYS A 335 -36.14 1.44 -62.40
CA LYS A 335 -35.51 0.56 -63.40
C LYS A 335 -36.46 -0.51 -63.93
N ARG A 336 -37.36 -1.04 -63.09
CA ARG A 336 -38.43 -1.95 -63.53
C ARG A 336 -39.40 -1.25 -64.47
N MET A 337 -39.79 -0.02 -64.14
CA MET A 337 -40.65 0.81 -64.99
C MET A 337 -40.00 1.12 -66.33
N GLU A 338 -38.71 1.48 -66.35
CA GLU A 338 -37.93 1.71 -67.58
C GLU A 338 -37.88 0.46 -68.47
N LEU A 339 -37.64 -0.72 -67.88
CA LEU A 339 -37.64 -1.98 -68.62
C LEU A 339 -39.03 -2.29 -69.20
N ALA A 340 -40.09 -2.10 -68.42
CA ALA A 340 -41.47 -2.29 -68.88
C ALA A 340 -41.81 -1.36 -70.06
N TYR A 341 -41.33 -0.12 -70.05
CA TYR A 341 -41.48 0.80 -71.18
C TYR A 341 -40.80 0.25 -72.44
N HIS A 342 -39.54 -0.15 -72.34
CA HIS A 342 -38.78 -0.63 -73.51
C HIS A 342 -39.34 -1.92 -74.10
N GLU A 343 -39.92 -2.82 -73.29
CA GLU A 343 -40.54 -4.04 -73.78
C GLU A 343 -41.85 -3.79 -74.54
N ASN A 344 -42.58 -2.72 -74.18
CA ASN A 344 -43.92 -2.44 -74.69
C ASN A 344 -43.98 -1.31 -75.72
N ASN A 345 -43.00 -0.42 -75.72
CA ASN A 345 -42.79 0.60 -76.74
C ASN A 345 -42.31 -0.07 -78.04
N LYS A 346 -43.29 -0.51 -78.82
CA LYS A 346 -43.11 -1.11 -80.13
C LYS A 346 -43.66 -0.14 -81.16
N ARG A 347 -43.10 -0.17 -82.37
CA ARG A 347 -43.57 0.68 -83.45
C ARG A 347 -45.03 0.40 -83.78
N GLU A 348 -45.88 1.42 -83.63
CA GLU A 348 -47.29 1.36 -83.98
C GLU A 348 -47.51 1.75 -85.45
N TYR A 349 -48.67 1.37 -86.00
CA TYR A 349 -49.04 1.75 -87.37
C TYR A 349 -49.56 3.18 -87.38
N GLU A 350 -48.73 4.09 -87.90
CA GLU A 350 -49.13 5.48 -88.11
C GLU A 350 -50.02 5.60 -89.35
N LEU A 351 -51.28 6.00 -89.17
CA LEU A 351 -52.24 6.23 -90.25
C LEU A 351 -52.54 7.71 -90.40
N THR A 352 -52.45 8.22 -91.62
CA THR A 352 -52.86 9.60 -91.96
C THR A 352 -54.12 9.55 -92.82
N LYS A 353 -55.22 10.14 -92.34
CA LYS A 353 -56.50 10.20 -93.06
C LYS A 353 -56.89 11.63 -93.39
N HIS A 354 -57.13 11.92 -94.67
CA HIS A 354 -57.68 13.20 -95.10
C HIS A 354 -59.20 13.14 -95.15
N VAL A 355 -59.87 13.92 -94.30
CA VAL A 355 -61.35 13.97 -94.23
C VAL A 355 -61.87 15.20 -94.93
N SER A 356 -62.68 15.01 -95.97
CA SER A 356 -63.34 16.13 -96.66
C SER A 356 -64.62 16.53 -95.95
N LEU A 357 -64.66 17.76 -95.43
CA LEU A 357 -65.84 18.32 -94.75
C LEU A 357 -67.10 18.29 -95.64
N HIS A 358 -66.94 18.48 -96.95
CA HIS A 358 -68.06 18.43 -97.90
C HIS A 358 -68.72 17.06 -97.97
N ARG A 359 -67.93 15.98 -97.85
CA ARG A 359 -68.44 14.60 -97.95
C ARG A 359 -69.03 14.12 -96.62
N LEU A 360 -68.47 14.54 -95.49
CA LEU A 360 -68.91 14.08 -94.18
C LEU A 360 -70.14 14.84 -93.67
N SER A 361 -70.14 16.17 -93.78
CA SER A 361 -71.28 16.99 -93.34
C SER A 361 -71.44 18.22 -94.23
N PRO A 362 -72.19 18.11 -95.33
CA PRO A 362 -72.48 19.23 -96.23
C PRO A 362 -73.15 20.41 -95.51
N LEU A 363 -73.95 20.14 -94.48
CA LEU A 363 -74.62 21.17 -93.66
C LEU A 363 -73.62 21.95 -92.78
N ALA A 364 -72.62 21.26 -92.20
CA ALA A 364 -71.55 21.93 -91.47
C ALA A 364 -70.72 22.83 -92.40
N LEU A 365 -70.47 22.40 -93.65
CA LEU A 365 -69.80 23.23 -94.65
C LEU A 365 -70.60 24.48 -95.03
N LEU A 366 -71.93 24.37 -95.14
CA LEU A 366 -72.79 25.52 -95.40
C LEU A 366 -72.83 26.48 -94.21
N LYS A 367 -72.89 25.96 -92.98
CA LYS A 367 -72.73 26.77 -91.76
C LYS A 367 -71.39 27.49 -91.75
N LEU A 368 -70.28 26.77 -92.00
CA LEU A 368 -68.95 27.35 -92.08
C LEU A 368 -68.86 28.51 -93.08
N LYS A 369 -69.48 28.36 -94.26
CA LYS A 369 -69.52 29.43 -95.28
C LYS A 369 -70.39 30.63 -94.87
N ALA A 370 -71.46 30.40 -94.11
CA ALA A 370 -72.40 31.45 -93.71
C ALA A 370 -71.96 32.20 -92.44
N THR A 371 -71.34 31.52 -91.48
CA THR A 371 -71.02 32.05 -90.14
C THR A 371 -69.52 32.12 -89.83
N GLY A 372 -68.66 31.53 -90.67
CA GLY A 372 -67.20 31.51 -90.48
C GLY A 372 -66.69 30.43 -89.52
N SER A 373 -67.57 29.66 -88.87
CA SER A 373 -67.21 28.54 -87.98
C SER A 373 -68.20 27.37 -88.13
N CYS A 374 -67.74 26.15 -87.86
CA CYS A 374 -68.59 24.98 -87.74
C CYS A 374 -68.01 23.97 -86.74
N GLU A 375 -68.89 23.25 -86.06
CA GLU A 375 -68.53 22.04 -85.33
C GLU A 375 -68.77 20.83 -86.22
N MET A 376 -67.85 19.87 -86.15
CA MET A 376 -67.97 18.59 -86.84
C MET A 376 -67.60 17.46 -85.88
N GLU A 377 -68.35 16.38 -85.95
CA GLU A 377 -68.05 15.15 -85.23
C GLU A 377 -67.40 14.18 -86.22
N LEU A 378 -66.26 13.60 -85.82
CA LEU A 378 -65.58 12.56 -86.58
C LEU A 378 -65.99 11.22 -86.00
N PRO A 379 -66.92 10.49 -86.64
CA PRO A 379 -67.44 9.26 -86.08
C PRO A 379 -66.42 8.12 -86.19
N GLU A 380 -66.42 7.21 -85.22
CA GLU A 380 -65.48 6.08 -85.11
C GLU A 380 -65.44 5.21 -86.38
N TRP A 381 -66.61 4.93 -86.97
CA TRP A 381 -66.72 4.13 -88.20
C TRP A 381 -65.89 4.69 -89.36
N LEU A 382 -65.65 6.00 -89.40
CA LEU A 382 -64.84 6.61 -90.44
C LEU A 382 -63.40 6.06 -90.39
N TYR A 383 -62.87 5.78 -89.20
CA TYR A 383 -61.53 5.22 -89.03
C TYR A 383 -61.54 3.71 -89.22
N ASP A 384 -62.57 3.01 -88.71
CA ASP A 384 -62.71 1.55 -88.81
C ASP A 384 -62.82 1.05 -90.26
N MET A 385 -63.32 1.87 -91.18
CA MET A 385 -63.39 1.51 -92.60
C MET A 385 -62.00 1.39 -93.26
N ASP A 386 -61.02 2.18 -92.82
CA ASP A 386 -59.67 2.16 -93.40
C ASP A 386 -58.79 1.11 -92.70
N SER A 387 -59.10 0.77 -91.46
CA SER A 387 -58.46 -0.31 -90.70
C SER A 387 -59.53 -1.06 -89.91
N PRO A 388 -59.95 -2.26 -90.34
CA PRO A 388 -60.95 -3.02 -89.61
C PRO A 388 -60.43 -3.34 -88.19
N PRO A 389 -61.30 -3.30 -87.17
CA PRO A 389 -60.87 -3.60 -85.81
C PRO A 389 -60.32 -5.02 -85.77
N VAL A 390 -59.08 -5.16 -85.30
CA VAL A 390 -58.51 -6.47 -85.00
C VAL A 390 -59.35 -7.06 -83.87
N GLN A 391 -60.19 -8.05 -84.17
CA GLN A 391 -60.74 -8.92 -83.13
C GLN A 391 -59.55 -9.58 -82.44
N GLN A 392 -59.18 -9.09 -81.25
CA GLN A 392 -58.25 -9.78 -80.39
C GLN A 392 -58.90 -11.13 -80.04
N ALA A 393 -58.42 -12.20 -80.67
CA ALA A 393 -58.76 -13.55 -80.28
C ALA A 393 -58.35 -13.73 -78.82
N HIS A 394 -59.33 -14.10 -77.99
CA HIS A 394 -59.20 -14.38 -76.56
C HIS A 394 -58.10 -15.38 -76.24
#